data_AF-A0A9E2HJS4-F1
#
_entry.id   AF-A0A9E2HJS4-F1
#
_cell.length_a   1.000
_cell.length_b   1.000
_cell.length_c   1.000
_cell.angle_alpha   90.00
_cell.angle_beta   90.00
_cell.angle_gamma   90.00
#
_symmetry.space_group_name_H-M   'P 1'
#
loop_
_entity.id
_entity.type
_entity.pdbx_description
1 polymer ?
#
loop_
_entity_poly.entity_id
_entity_poly.type
_entity_poly.pdbx_seq_one_letter_code
_entity_poly.pdbx_strand_id
1 'polypeptide(L)'
;AAETGAAPAAPGKRKPAEAARLVAAVIAELDEDGDGWVTVSGLGDRLRNAYPDFDQRTYGHAKLSDLLRATGRFDVQTGAAGGAMRIRDKA
;
A
#
# COMPACT_ATOMS: atom_id res chain seq x y z
N ALA A 1 16.00 5.20 13.07
CA ALA A 1 14.74 4.75 13.67
C ALA A 1 13.60 5.18 12.76
N ALA A 2 12.87 4.23 12.17
CA ALA A 2 11.55 4.50 11.60
C ALA A 2 10.62 3.56 12.34
N GLU A 3 9.72 4.18 13.08
CA GLU A 3 8.99 3.58 14.18
C GLU A 3 8.21 2.35 13.76
N THR A 4 8.39 1.31 14.57
CA THR A 4 7.40 0.27 14.78
C THR A 4 6.13 0.95 15.30
N GLY A 5 4.97 0.71 14.69
CA GLY A 5 3.74 1.35 15.15
C GLY A 5 2.51 1.04 14.31
N ALA A 6 1.70 0.09 14.80
CA ALA A 6 0.23 0.01 14.80
C ALA A 6 -0.17 -1.48 14.99
N ALA A 7 -0.47 -1.95 16.20
CA ALA A 7 -1.74 -1.83 16.95
C ALA A 7 -2.93 -2.56 16.26
N PRO A 8 -3.77 -3.29 17.02
CA PRO A 8 -4.59 -4.40 16.51
C PRO A 8 -5.66 -3.89 15.54
N ALA A 9 -5.64 -4.41 14.31
CA ALA A 9 -6.63 -4.10 13.29
C ALA A 9 -8.03 -4.44 13.83
N ALA A 10 -8.88 -3.41 13.98
CA ALA A 10 -10.32 -3.61 14.10
C ALA A 10 -10.81 -4.40 12.87
N PRO A 11 -11.80 -5.30 13.00
CA PRO A 11 -12.27 -6.10 11.88
C PRO A 11 -12.97 -5.21 10.84
N GLY A 12 -12.19 -4.72 9.87
CA GLY A 12 -12.71 -4.21 8.62
C GLY A 12 -13.54 -5.29 7.94
N LYS A 13 -14.69 -4.92 7.36
CA LYS A 13 -15.59 -5.89 6.71
C LYS A 13 -14.95 -6.56 5.47
N ARG A 14 -13.86 -6.01 4.92
CA ARG A 14 -13.13 -6.58 3.78
C ARG A 14 -11.77 -7.15 4.18
N LYS A 15 -11.34 -8.18 3.46
CA LYS A 15 -10.10 -8.92 3.72
C LYS A 15 -8.88 -8.14 3.18
N PRO A 16 -7.80 -7.96 3.96
CA PRO A 16 -6.58 -7.29 3.51
C PRO A 16 -5.92 -8.00 2.30
N ALA A 17 -6.17 -9.29 2.11
CA ALA A 17 -5.70 -10.05 0.94
C ALA A 17 -6.30 -9.54 -0.39
N GLU A 18 -7.53 -9.02 -0.40
CA GLU A 18 -8.09 -8.41 -1.61
C GLU A 18 -7.39 -7.10 -1.92
N ALA A 19 -7.18 -6.26 -0.89
CA ALA A 19 -6.43 -5.01 -1.06
C ALA A 19 -5.05 -5.28 -1.63
N ALA A 20 -4.38 -6.34 -1.17
CA ALA A 20 -3.09 -6.75 -1.71
C ALA A 20 -3.15 -7.08 -3.20
N ARG A 21 -4.13 -7.87 -3.65
CA ARG A 21 -4.26 -8.21 -5.08
C ARG A 21 -4.41 -6.98 -5.97
N LEU A 22 -5.25 -6.03 -5.54
CA LEU A 22 -5.49 -4.79 -6.27
C LEU A 22 -4.23 -3.93 -6.32
N VAL A 23 -3.56 -3.77 -5.17
CA VAL A 23 -2.32 -3.01 -5.09
C VAL A 23 -1.24 -3.64 -5.96
N ALA A 24 -1.06 -4.96 -5.93
CA ALA A 24 -0.06 -5.64 -6.74
C ALA A 24 -0.29 -5.42 -8.25
N ALA A 25 -1.54 -5.46 -8.70
CA ALA A 25 -1.89 -5.15 -10.09
C ALA A 25 -1.50 -3.72 -10.46
N VAL A 26 -1.76 -2.74 -9.58
CA VAL A 26 -1.38 -1.35 -9.84
C VAL A 26 0.14 -1.14 -9.78
N ILE A 27 0.85 -1.80 -8.85
CA ILE A 27 2.30 -1.74 -8.80
C ILE A 27 2.88 -2.24 -10.13
N ALA A 28 2.38 -3.36 -10.66
CA ALA A 28 2.84 -3.90 -11.95
C ALA A 28 2.53 -2.98 -13.14
N GLU A 29 1.44 -2.20 -13.08
CA GLU A 29 1.16 -1.16 -14.09
C GLU A 29 2.07 0.06 -13.96
N LEU A 30 2.43 0.45 -12.73
CA LEU A 30 3.26 1.63 -12.46
C LEU A 30 4.76 1.34 -12.56
N ASP A 31 5.16 0.07 -12.48
CA ASP A 31 6.54 -0.39 -12.64
C ASP A 31 6.96 -0.34 -14.11
N GLU A 32 7.10 0.86 -14.66
CA GLU A 32 7.56 1.05 -16.04
C GLU A 32 9.10 1.02 -16.14
N ASP A 33 9.79 1.41 -15.07
CA ASP A 33 11.26 1.44 -14.99
C ASP A 33 11.89 0.08 -14.65
N GLY A 34 11.09 -0.91 -14.22
CA GLY A 34 11.55 -2.25 -13.87
C GLY A 34 12.39 -2.36 -12.58
N ASP A 35 12.48 -1.29 -11.80
CA ASP A 35 13.12 -1.28 -10.47
C ASP A 35 12.24 -1.98 -9.41
N GLY A 36 10.97 -2.23 -9.73
CA GLY A 36 9.95 -2.83 -8.86
C GLY A 36 9.42 -1.87 -7.80
N TRP A 37 9.97 -0.65 -7.69
CA TRP A 37 9.60 0.34 -6.69
C TRP A 37 8.73 1.44 -7.29
N VAL A 38 7.54 1.60 -6.72
CA VAL A 38 6.61 2.66 -7.10
C VAL A 38 6.36 3.62 -5.93
N THR A 39 6.03 4.87 -6.22
CA THR A 39 5.72 5.84 -5.16
C THR A 39 4.33 5.56 -4.57
N VAL A 40 4.18 5.64 -3.25
CA VAL A 40 2.88 5.45 -2.58
C VAL A 40 1.87 6.50 -3.01
N SER A 41 2.31 7.72 -3.32
CA SER A 41 1.44 8.77 -3.87
C SER A 41 0.91 8.40 -5.25
N GLY A 42 1.77 7.95 -6.17
CA GLY A 42 1.36 7.49 -7.50
C GLY A 42 0.49 6.23 -7.44
N LEU A 43 0.84 5.29 -6.56
CA LEU A 43 0.02 4.11 -6.29
C LEU A 43 -1.38 4.52 -5.81
N GLY A 44 -1.48 5.40 -4.82
CA GLY A 44 -2.78 5.83 -4.29
C GLY A 44 -3.65 6.53 -5.34
N ASP A 45 -3.05 7.38 -6.19
CA ASP A 45 -3.76 8.05 -7.28
C ASP A 45 -4.25 7.07 -8.33
N ARG A 46 -3.37 6.17 -8.81
CA ARG A 46 -3.71 5.15 -9.79
C ARG A 46 -4.74 4.16 -9.24
N LEU A 47 -4.62 3.77 -7.97
CA LEU A 47 -5.57 2.87 -7.31
C LEU A 47 -6.95 3.52 -7.20
N ARG A 48 -7.04 4.83 -6.93
CA ARG A 48 -8.31 5.56 -6.91
C ARG A 48 -8.93 5.69 -8.30
N ASN A 49 -8.10 5.79 -9.34
CA ASN A 49 -8.54 5.86 -10.73
C ASN A 49 -9.00 4.49 -11.26
N ALA A 50 -8.20 3.44 -11.05
CA ALA A 50 -8.50 2.07 -11.49
C ALA A 50 -9.59 1.39 -10.64
N TYR A 51 -9.61 1.68 -9.34
CA TYR A 51 -10.51 1.09 -8.36
C TYR A 51 -11.14 2.17 -7.48
N PRO A 52 -12.15 2.90 -7.97
CA PRO A 52 -12.83 3.94 -7.19
C PRO A 52 -13.51 3.41 -5.91
N ASP A 53 -13.86 2.12 -5.88
CA ASP A 53 -14.37 1.41 -4.70
C ASP A 53 -13.29 1.03 -3.66
N PHE A 54 -12.01 1.23 -3.99
CA PHE A 54 -10.93 0.96 -3.05
C PHE A 54 -10.88 2.06 -1.99
N ASP A 55 -11.22 1.70 -0.75
CA ASP A 55 -11.11 2.61 0.39
C ASP A 55 -10.45 1.92 1.59
N GLN A 56 -9.31 2.43 2.02
CA GLN A 56 -8.51 1.96 3.16
C GLN A 56 -9.29 1.91 4.49
N ARG A 57 -10.29 2.78 4.67
CA ARG A 57 -11.11 2.84 5.90
C ARG A 57 -12.08 1.66 5.96
N THR A 58 -12.50 1.12 4.80
CA THR A 58 -13.32 -0.12 4.75
C THR A 58 -12.57 -1.35 5.25
N TYR A 59 -11.23 -1.32 5.20
CA TYR A 59 -10.33 -2.33 5.75
C TYR A 59 -9.93 -2.04 7.21
N GLY A 60 -10.37 -0.92 7.79
CA GLY A 60 -10.03 -0.54 9.17
C GLY A 60 -8.70 0.21 9.32
N HIS A 61 -8.10 0.67 8.22
CA HIS A 61 -6.80 1.38 8.24
C HIS A 61 -6.96 2.86 7.90
N ALA A 62 -6.26 3.72 8.64
CA ALA A 62 -6.30 5.17 8.42
C ALA A 62 -5.42 5.62 7.23
N LYS A 63 -4.42 4.81 6.88
CA LYS A 63 -3.43 5.11 5.83
C LYS A 63 -3.21 3.88 4.95
N LEU A 64 -2.99 4.11 3.66
CA LEU A 64 -2.70 3.06 2.69
C LEU A 64 -1.46 2.28 3.11
N SER A 65 -0.37 2.96 3.47
CA SER A 65 0.88 2.34 3.94
C SER A 65 0.69 1.40 5.13
N ASP A 66 -0.28 1.67 6.00
CA ASP A 66 -0.59 0.84 7.16
C ASP A 66 -1.32 -0.45 6.74
N LEU A 67 -2.33 -0.32 5.86
CA LEU A 67 -3.00 -1.45 5.23
C LEU A 67 -2.00 -2.35 4.49
N LEU A 68 -1.11 -1.74 3.71
CA LEU A 68 -0.08 -2.43 2.93
C LEU A 68 0.86 -3.24 3.82
N ARG A 69 1.34 -2.63 4.92
CA ARG A 69 2.16 -3.33 5.92
C ARG A 69 1.39 -4.46 6.61
N ALA A 70 0.12 -4.26 6.92
CA ALA A 70 -0.75 -5.28 7.52
C ALA A 70 -1.00 -6.47 6.58
N THR A 71 -0.95 -6.28 5.26
CA THR A 71 -1.04 -7.39 4.30
C THR A 71 0.18 -8.32 4.34
N GLY A 72 1.34 -7.83 4.79
CA GLY A 72 2.61 -8.57 4.83
C GLY A 72 3.20 -8.94 3.47
N ARG A 73 2.56 -8.57 2.36
CA ARG A 73 3.00 -8.89 0.99
C ARG A 73 3.93 -7.83 0.40
N PHE A 74 3.80 -6.59 0.86
CA PHE A 74 4.51 -5.45 0.29
C PHE A 74 5.63 -4.97 1.19
N ASP A 75 6.69 -4.50 0.55
CA ASP A 75 7.78 -3.80 1.21
C ASP A 75 7.52 -2.29 1.10
N VAL A 76 7.33 -1.62 2.24
CA VAL A 76 7.03 -0.18 2.29
C VAL A 76 8.22 0.55 2.88
N GLN A 77 8.89 1.33 2.04
CA GLN A 77 10.09 2.08 2.40
C GLN A 77 9.80 3.59 2.42
N THR A 78 10.05 4.24 3.54
CA THR A 78 9.96 5.70 3.65
C THR A 78 11.31 6.30 3.29
N GLY A 79 11.34 7.32 2.42
CA GLY A 79 12.56 8.07 2.14
C GLY A 79 13.14 8.73 3.40
N ALA A 80 14.47 8.83 3.48
CA ALA A 80 15.14 9.51 4.59
C ALA A 80 14.61 10.96 4.75
N ALA A 81 14.46 11.41 5.99
CA ALA A 81 13.97 12.75 6.36
C ALA A 81 12.55 13.12 5.85
N GLY A 82 11.65 12.13 5.71
CA GLY A 82 10.28 12.39 5.23
C GLY A 82 10.16 12.47 3.71
N GLY A 83 11.17 11.97 2.99
CA GLY A 83 11.12 11.82 1.54
C GLY A 83 10.00 10.88 1.06
N ALA A 84 9.79 10.85 -0.25
CA ALA A 84 8.72 10.09 -0.88
C ALA A 84 8.69 8.62 -0.41
N MET A 85 7.52 8.18 0.01
CA MET A 85 7.27 6.79 0.40
C MET A 85 7.18 5.93 -0.84
N ARG A 86 7.85 4.78 -0.81
CA ARG A 86 7.95 3.81 -1.90
C ARG A 86 7.38 2.49 -1.46
N ILE A 87 6.86 1.74 -2.41
CA ILE A 87 6.34 0.40 -2.20
C ILE A 87 6.74 -0.52 -3.35
N ARG A 88 7.04 -1.78 -3.03
CA ARG A 88 7.20 -2.87 -4.01
C ARG A 88 6.43 -4.11 -3.57
N ASP A 89 6.06 -4.94 -4.55
CA ASP A 89 5.58 -6.31 -4.29
C ASP A 89 6.78 -7.22 -3.98
N LYS A 90 6.67 -8.05 -2.94
CA LYS A 90 7.72 -8.99 -2.52
C LYS A 90 7.35 -10.45 -2.84
N ALA A 91 6.22 -10.66 -3.51
CA ALA A 91 5.63 -11.98 -3.69
C ALA A 91 6.19 -12.74 -4.90
#